data_AF-K1HCQ4-F1
#
_entry.id   AF-K1HCQ4-F1
#
_cell.length_a   1.000
_cell.length_b   1.000
_cell.length_c   1.000
_cell.angle_alpha   90.00
_cell.angle_beta   90.00
_cell.angle_gamma   90.00
#
_symmetry.space_group_name_H-M   'P 1'
#
loop_
_entity.id
_entity.type
_entity.pdbx_description
1 polymer ?
#
loop_
_entity_poly.entity_id
_entity_poly.type
_entity_poly.pdbx_seq_one_letter_code
_entity_poly.pdbx_strand_id
1 'polypeptide(L)'
;MKKLFLLTFLAIILMLRIATGVRITEIFQKEVYRMSFNLVDSKVKDLKINNKYPLKNIYGKLDYKEDGKYKGYFLVKSIKEYKDIYFIELEDIKSKKIENNFLENYLQVLFNRAEEGYLYETKNLNRAILLGDNSRIKKSLQEKIRYIGLSHVFAMSGLHIGLVIAYFLFYLKKNNKE
;
A
#
# COMPACT_ATOMS: atom_id res chain seq x y z
N MET A 1 5.31 -17.14 -33.79
CA MET A 1 4.18 -16.18 -33.62
C MET A 1 3.86 -15.84 -32.16
N LYS A 2 3.64 -16.81 -31.26
CA LYS A 2 3.29 -16.53 -29.84
C LYS A 2 4.33 -15.68 -29.06
N LYS A 3 5.63 -15.91 -29.25
CA LYS A 3 6.70 -15.12 -28.60
C LYS A 3 6.73 -13.66 -29.06
N LEU A 4 6.52 -13.42 -30.36
CA LEU A 4 6.50 -12.07 -30.93
C LEU A 4 5.28 -11.29 -30.42
N PHE A 5 4.12 -11.94 -30.35
CA PHE A 5 2.90 -11.37 -29.76
C PHE A 5 3.08 -11.01 -28.27
N LEU A 6 3.71 -11.88 -27.49
CA LEU A 6 4.00 -11.60 -26.07
C LEU A 6 4.92 -10.38 -25.92
N LEU A 7 5.91 -10.25 -26.80
CA LEU A 7 6.90 -9.17 -26.76
C LEU A 7 6.27 -7.83 -27.17
N THR A 8 5.41 -7.83 -28.19
CA THR A 8 4.62 -6.65 -28.57
C THR A 8 3.65 -6.25 -27.47
N PHE A 9 2.99 -7.23 -26.83
CA PHE A 9 2.07 -6.97 -25.72
C PHE A 9 2.80 -6.36 -24.51
N LEU A 10 3.98 -6.89 -24.17
CA LEU A 10 4.82 -6.35 -23.10
C LEU A 10 5.27 -4.91 -23.41
N ALA A 11 5.65 -4.62 -24.65
CA ALA A 11 6.03 -3.27 -25.08
C ALA A 11 4.86 -2.28 -24.98
N ILE A 12 3.64 -2.70 -25.33
CA ILE A 12 2.43 -1.88 -25.19
C ILE A 12 2.16 -1.57 -23.71
N ILE A 13 2.25 -2.56 -22.82
CA ILE A 13 2.08 -2.35 -21.37
C ILE A 13 3.12 -1.37 -20.83
N LEU A 14 4.38 -1.49 -21.28
CA LEU A 14 5.46 -0.60 -20.88
C LEU A 14 5.20 0.85 -21.33
N MET A 15 4.81 1.03 -22.60
CA MET A 15 4.43 2.34 -23.15
C MET A 15 3.27 2.96 -22.37
N LEU A 16 2.24 2.15 -22.07
CA LEU A 16 1.07 2.60 -21.31
C LEU A 16 1.47 3.07 -19.91
N ARG A 17 2.40 2.36 -19.25
CA ARG A 17 2.93 2.74 -17.93
C ARG A 17 3.67 4.07 -17.98
N ILE A 18 4.48 4.31 -19.00
CA ILE A 18 5.24 5.57 -19.16
C ILE A 18 4.29 6.75 -19.42
N ALA A 19 3.27 6.56 -20.26
CA ALA A 19 2.30 7.60 -20.60
C ALA A 19 1.36 7.97 -19.43
N THR A 20 1.03 7.00 -18.57
CA THR A 20 0.10 7.18 -17.44
C THR A 20 0.80 7.51 -16.12
N GLY A 21 2.13 7.44 -16.06
CA GLY A 21 2.90 7.82 -14.88
C GLY A 21 3.16 9.32 -14.76
N VAL A 22 3.58 9.75 -13.57
CA VAL A 22 4.12 11.10 -13.34
C VAL A 22 5.63 11.02 -13.21
N ARG A 23 6.34 11.90 -13.91
CA ARG A 23 7.79 12.04 -13.77
C ARG A 23 8.09 12.94 -12.57
N ILE A 24 9.16 12.64 -11.85
CA ILE A 24 9.58 13.48 -10.71
C ILE A 24 10.06 14.85 -11.17
N THR A 25 10.56 14.97 -12.40
CA THR A 25 10.90 16.26 -13.03
C THR A 25 9.69 17.19 -13.19
N GLU A 26 8.47 16.66 -13.07
CA GLU A 26 7.22 17.43 -13.13
C GLU A 26 6.72 17.82 -11.72
N ILE A 27 7.47 17.48 -10.66
CA ILE A 27 7.17 17.80 -9.27
C ILE A 27 8.15 18.87 -8.80
N PHE A 28 7.63 20.04 -8.47
CA PHE A 28 8.41 21.19 -8.02
C PHE A 28 8.22 21.44 -6.52
N GLN A 29 9.27 21.98 -5.91
CA GLN A 29 9.20 22.45 -4.52
C GLN A 29 8.29 23.68 -4.42
N LYS A 30 7.58 23.79 -3.30
CA LYS A 30 6.60 24.86 -3.01
C LYS A 30 5.38 24.87 -3.93
N GLU A 31 5.14 23.79 -4.68
CA GLU A 31 3.92 23.60 -5.46
C GLU A 31 2.92 22.67 -4.76
N VAL A 32 1.65 22.89 -5.08
CA VAL A 32 0.52 22.14 -4.55
C VAL A 32 0.05 21.12 -5.57
N TYR A 33 -0.02 19.86 -5.16
CA TYR A 33 -0.51 18.78 -6.02
C TYR A 33 -1.72 18.10 -5.41
N ARG A 34 -2.59 17.58 -6.28
CA ARG A 34 -3.64 16.66 -5.85
C ARG A 34 -3.01 15.31 -5.55
N MET A 35 -2.93 14.94 -4.28
CA MET A 35 -2.36 13.65 -3.88
C MET A 35 -3.41 12.75 -3.24
N SER A 36 -3.23 11.44 -3.44
CA SER A 36 -3.90 10.42 -2.63
C SER A 36 -2.90 9.39 -2.17
N PHE A 37 -2.92 9.06 -0.89
CA PHE A 37 -1.95 8.15 -0.28
C PHE A 37 -2.53 7.52 0.99
N ASN A 38 -1.88 6.47 1.46
CA ASN A 38 -2.12 5.87 2.77
C ASN A 38 -1.00 6.29 3.73
N LEU A 39 -1.34 6.94 4.84
CA LEU A 39 -0.39 7.34 5.87
C LEU A 39 -0.27 6.22 6.90
N VAL A 40 0.97 5.77 7.13
CA VAL A 40 1.28 4.71 8.10
C VAL A 40 2.57 5.07 8.83
N ASP A 41 2.50 5.32 10.13
CA ASP A 41 3.63 5.71 10.99
C ASP A 41 4.38 6.93 10.38
N SER A 42 3.62 7.98 10.03
CA SER A 42 4.09 9.21 9.36
C SER A 42 4.70 9.03 7.97
N LYS A 43 4.67 7.81 7.41
CA LYS A 43 5.17 7.50 6.06
C LYS A 43 4.02 7.41 5.07
N VAL A 44 4.20 8.09 3.94
CA VAL A 44 3.27 8.10 2.82
C VAL A 44 3.51 6.83 1.98
N LYS A 45 2.46 6.02 1.84
CA LYS A 45 2.41 4.81 1.01
C LYS A 45 1.37 4.96 -0.10
N ASP A 46 1.53 4.20 -1.17
CA ASP A 46 0.62 4.18 -2.32
C ASP A 46 0.35 5.58 -2.92
N LEU A 47 1.38 6.42 -2.94
CA LEU A 47 1.28 7.80 -3.40
C LEU A 47 0.83 7.85 -4.86
N LYS A 48 -0.26 8.57 -5.09
CA LYS A 48 -0.67 9.06 -6.41
C LYS A 48 -0.60 10.57 -6.41
N ILE A 49 -0.09 11.13 -7.49
CA ILE A 49 -0.01 12.56 -7.75
C ILE A 49 -0.83 12.81 -9.02
N ASN A 50 -1.80 13.71 -8.95
CA ASN A 50 -2.73 14.01 -10.06
C ASN A 50 -3.39 12.74 -10.64
N ASN A 51 -3.84 11.84 -9.75
CA ASN A 51 -4.42 10.52 -10.05
C ASN A 51 -3.47 9.50 -10.74
N LYS A 52 -2.19 9.82 -10.90
CA LYS A 52 -1.19 8.99 -11.56
C LYS A 52 -0.17 8.46 -10.56
N TYR A 53 0.42 7.31 -10.85
CA TYR A 53 1.50 6.77 -10.03
C TYR A 53 2.86 7.36 -10.46
N PRO A 54 3.73 7.72 -9.51
CA PRO A 54 5.10 8.11 -9.81
C PRO A 54 5.86 7.01 -10.56
N LEU A 55 6.68 7.40 -11.54
CA LEU A 55 7.50 6.44 -12.32
C LEU A 55 8.71 5.93 -11.55
N LYS A 56 9.23 6.68 -10.57
CA LYS A 56 10.22 6.20 -9.60
C LYS A 56 9.63 6.18 -8.19
N ASN A 57 10.32 5.47 -7.29
CA ASN A 57 9.92 5.38 -5.89
C ASN A 57 10.10 6.74 -5.20
N ILE A 58 8.99 7.27 -4.68
CA ILE A 58 8.98 8.48 -3.86
C ILE A 58 8.49 8.12 -2.46
N TYR A 59 9.27 8.48 -1.44
CA TYR A 59 8.89 8.35 -0.04
C TYR A 59 8.43 9.70 0.48
N GLY A 60 7.16 9.79 0.86
CA GLY A 60 6.65 10.98 1.51
C GLY A 60 6.71 10.85 3.03
N LYS A 61 6.89 11.98 3.71
CA LYS A 61 6.77 12.12 5.16
C LYS A 61 5.69 13.16 5.48
N LEU A 62 4.80 12.82 6.41
CA LEU A 62 3.78 13.72 6.95
C LEU A 62 3.60 13.40 8.45
N ASP A 63 4.13 14.26 9.32
CA ASP A 63 4.34 13.91 10.74
C ASP A 63 3.15 14.20 11.66
N TYR A 64 2.26 15.12 11.29
CA TYR A 64 1.23 15.67 12.17
C TYR A 64 -0.18 15.14 11.86
N LYS A 65 -0.29 14.06 11.06
CA LYS A 65 -1.56 13.43 10.72
C LYS A 65 -1.66 12.01 11.26
N GLU A 66 -2.88 11.64 11.63
CA GLU A 66 -3.23 10.27 11.98
C GLU A 66 -3.05 9.32 10.80
N ASP A 67 -2.79 8.05 11.11
CA ASP A 67 -2.78 6.98 10.11
C ASP A 67 -4.13 6.88 9.38
N GLY A 68 -4.06 6.61 8.07
CA GLY A 68 -5.23 6.39 7.23
C GLY A 68 -5.06 6.79 5.77
N LYS A 69 -6.09 6.50 4.97
CA LYS A 69 -6.15 6.86 3.55
C LYS A 69 -6.57 8.33 3.42
N TYR A 70 -5.81 9.13 2.67
CA TYR A 70 -6.09 10.54 2.43
C TYR A 70 -6.19 10.83 0.93
N LYS A 71 -7.03 11.81 0.59
CA LYS A 71 -7.11 12.41 -0.74
C LYS A 71 -7.34 13.91 -0.61
N GLY A 72 -6.54 14.69 -1.32
CA GLY A 72 -6.62 16.15 -1.21
C GLY A 72 -5.48 16.86 -1.93
N TYR A 73 -5.24 18.10 -1.49
CA TYR A 73 -4.20 18.98 -1.98
C TYR A 73 -3.10 19.11 -0.94
N PHE A 74 -1.87 18.82 -1.36
CA PHE A 74 -0.69 18.81 -0.51
C PHE A 74 0.41 19.65 -1.15
N LEU A 75 1.05 20.48 -0.34
CA LEU A 75 2.21 21.28 -0.70
C LEU A 75 3.48 20.42 -0.55
N VAL A 76 4.35 20.44 -1.54
CA VAL A 76 5.67 19.81 -1.46
C VAL A 76 6.66 20.80 -0.84
N LYS A 77 6.99 20.64 0.45
CA LYS A 77 7.92 21.53 1.16
C LYS A 77 9.35 21.39 0.67
N SER A 78 9.81 20.15 0.56
CA SER A 78 11.17 19.84 0.15
C SER A 78 11.21 18.53 -0.64
N ILE A 79 12.16 18.45 -1.57
CA ILE A 79 12.48 17.23 -2.33
C ILE A 79 13.97 16.98 -2.12
N LYS A 80 14.31 15.81 -1.56
CA LYS A 80 15.70 15.36 -1.38
C LYS A 80 15.91 14.08 -2.16
N GLU A 81 16.98 14.02 -2.95
CA GLU A 81 17.37 12.81 -3.68
C GLU A 81 18.54 12.12 -2.97
N TYR A 82 18.42 10.82 -2.74
CA TYR A 82 19.48 10.00 -2.17
C TYR A 82 19.50 8.63 -2.84
N LYS A 83 20.59 8.29 -3.55
CA LYS A 83 20.78 6.99 -4.21
C LYS A 83 19.56 6.58 -5.06
N ASP A 84 19.12 7.45 -5.98
CA ASP A 84 17.96 7.28 -6.87
C ASP A 84 16.58 7.20 -6.17
N ILE A 85 16.52 7.47 -4.87
CA ILE A 85 15.28 7.52 -4.08
C ILE A 85 14.95 8.98 -3.76
N TYR A 86 13.69 9.36 -3.98
CA TYR A 86 13.21 10.71 -3.70
C TYR A 86 12.44 10.74 -2.38
N PHE A 87 12.81 11.67 -1.50
CA PHE A 87 12.13 11.94 -0.26
C PHE A 87 11.40 13.28 -0.38
N ILE A 88 10.10 13.27 -0.14
CA ILE A 88 9.27 14.48 -0.16
C ILE A 88 8.70 14.76 1.23
N GLU A 89 8.88 15.97 1.70
CA GLU A 89 8.19 16.47 2.89
C GLU A 89 6.90 17.15 2.43
N LEU A 90 5.77 16.68 2.95
CA LEU A 90 4.45 17.17 2.56
C LEU A 90 3.86 18.07 3.65
N GLU A 91 3.10 19.07 3.21
CA GLU A 91 2.21 19.84 4.07
C GLU A 91 0.78 19.75 3.54
N ASP A 92 -0.15 19.38 4.41
CA ASP A 92 -1.58 19.38 4.12
C ASP A 92 -2.11 20.81 3.99
N ILE A 93 -2.69 21.11 2.83
CA ILE A 93 -3.43 22.35 2.58
C ILE A 93 -4.93 22.10 2.74
N LYS A 94 -5.42 21.04 2.09
CA LYS A 94 -6.83 20.65 2.14
C LYS A 94 -6.97 19.19 1.76
N SER A 95 -7.25 18.32 2.72
CA SER A 95 -7.48 16.91 2.43
C SER A 95 -8.60 16.30 3.26
N LYS A 96 -9.20 15.26 2.68
CA LYS A 96 -10.25 14.45 3.30
C LYS A 96 -9.67 13.08 3.62
N LYS A 97 -9.90 12.60 4.85
CA LYS A 97 -9.67 11.21 5.22
C LYS A 97 -10.73 10.37 4.50
N ILE A 98 -10.29 9.39 3.73
CA ILE A 98 -11.19 8.40 3.14
C ILE A 98 -11.47 7.41 4.27
N GLU A 99 -12.71 7.41 4.74
CA GLU A 99 -13.15 6.42 5.72
C GLU A 99 -13.01 5.02 5.13
N ASN A 100 -12.55 4.11 5.99
CA ASN A 100 -12.49 2.71 5.64
C ASN A 100 -13.92 2.17 5.54
N ASN A 101 -14.13 1.17 4.69
CA ASN A 101 -15.43 0.51 4.56
C ASN A 101 -15.79 -0.22 5.87
N PHE A 102 -17.09 -0.49 6.09
CA PHE A 102 -17.57 -1.23 7.26
C PHE A 102 -16.75 -2.50 7.54
N LEU A 103 -16.47 -3.29 6.51
CA LEU A 103 -15.69 -4.52 6.62
C LEU A 103 -14.23 -4.26 7.03
N GLU A 104 -13.59 -3.24 6.47
CA GLU A 104 -12.23 -2.85 6.87
C GLU A 104 -12.19 -2.38 8.33
N ASN A 105 -13.19 -1.60 8.78
CA ASN A 105 -13.31 -1.17 10.17
C ASN A 105 -13.56 -2.35 11.12
N TYR A 106 -14.47 -3.25 10.77
CA TYR A 106 -14.78 -4.43 11.57
C TYR A 106 -13.55 -5.33 11.74
N LEU A 107 -12.84 -5.60 10.64
CA LEU A 107 -11.60 -6.36 10.68
C LEU A 107 -10.54 -5.64 11.54
N GLN A 108 -10.35 -4.33 11.37
CA GLN A 108 -9.41 -3.57 12.21
C GLN A 108 -9.73 -3.67 13.71
N VAL A 109 -11.00 -3.60 14.10
CA VAL A 109 -11.42 -3.76 15.50
C VAL A 109 -11.11 -5.18 16.01
N LEU A 110 -11.43 -6.20 15.23
CA LEU A 110 -11.11 -7.59 15.58
C LEU A 110 -9.60 -7.81 15.75
N PHE A 111 -8.79 -7.31 14.82
CA PHE A 111 -7.34 -7.42 14.90
C PHE A 111 -6.78 -6.63 16.08
N ASN A 112 -7.25 -5.40 16.30
CA ASN A 112 -6.80 -4.59 17.43
C ASN A 112 -7.08 -5.26 18.78
N ARG A 113 -8.23 -5.94 18.93
CA ARG A 113 -8.56 -6.73 20.12
C ARG A 113 -7.73 -8.01 20.22
N ALA A 114 -7.56 -8.74 19.10
CA ALA A 114 -6.74 -9.95 19.08
C ALA A 114 -5.26 -9.68 19.33
N GLU A 115 -4.81 -8.44 19.10
CA GLU A 115 -3.43 -7.98 19.29
C GLU A 115 -3.24 -7.20 20.61
N GLU A 116 -4.29 -7.06 21.43
CA GLU A 116 -4.25 -6.33 22.68
C GLU A 116 -3.38 -7.10 23.70
N GLY A 117 -2.27 -6.49 24.16
CA GLY A 117 -1.30 -7.12 25.07
C GLY A 117 -0.10 -7.81 24.40
N TYR A 118 -0.05 -7.89 23.06
CA TYR A 118 1.12 -8.41 22.34
C TYR A 118 2.20 -7.34 22.15
N LEU A 119 3.47 -7.75 22.14
CA LEU A 119 4.57 -6.85 21.78
C LEU A 119 4.38 -6.25 20.37
N TYR A 120 4.88 -5.03 20.17
CA TYR A 120 4.77 -4.31 18.89
C TYR A 120 5.27 -5.13 17.68
N GLU A 121 6.30 -5.96 17.87
CA GLU A 121 6.83 -6.81 16.79
C GLU A 121 5.91 -7.97 16.43
N THR A 122 5.32 -8.65 17.42
CA THR A 122 4.35 -9.74 17.19
C THR A 122 3.04 -9.21 16.63
N LYS A 123 2.62 -8.03 17.07
CA LYS A 123 1.48 -7.28 16.49
C LYS A 123 1.66 -7.04 14.99
N ASN A 124 2.79 -6.46 14.59
CA ASN A 124 3.06 -6.17 13.18
C ASN A 124 3.26 -7.43 12.32
N LEU A 125 3.79 -8.50 12.92
CA LEU A 125 3.90 -9.80 12.25
C LEU A 125 2.52 -10.43 12.01
N ASN A 126 1.64 -10.45 13.02
CA ASN A 126 0.29 -10.97 12.91
C ASN A 126 -0.53 -10.20 11.87
N ARG A 127 -0.47 -8.87 11.91
CA ARG A 127 -1.07 -8.01 10.90
C ARG A 127 -0.61 -8.36 9.48
N ALA A 128 0.68 -8.66 9.30
CA ALA A 128 1.24 -9.06 8.02
C ALA A 128 0.96 -10.52 7.62
N ILE A 129 0.52 -11.37 8.53
CA ILE A 129 0.07 -12.74 8.19
C ILE A 129 -1.42 -12.71 7.86
N LEU A 130 -2.21 -11.98 8.65
CA LEU A 130 -3.66 -12.02 8.63
C LEU A 130 -4.28 -11.04 7.64
N LEU A 131 -3.72 -9.84 7.50
CA LEU A 131 -4.13 -8.83 6.52
C LEU A 131 -3.17 -8.74 5.32
N GLY A 132 -2.04 -9.44 5.42
CA GLY A 132 -0.79 -9.19 4.70
C GLY A 132 -0.46 -7.77 4.33
N ASP A 133 -0.65 -6.91 5.32
CA ASP A 133 0.02 -5.64 5.44
C ASP A 133 1.44 -5.87 6.01
N ASN A 134 2.39 -6.23 5.16
CA ASN A 134 3.79 -6.44 5.55
C ASN A 134 4.58 -5.14 5.79
N SER A 135 3.90 -4.00 5.64
CA SER A 135 4.52 -2.69 5.53
C SER A 135 5.06 -2.13 6.85
N ARG A 136 4.74 -2.81 7.97
CA ARG A 136 5.20 -2.53 9.33
C ARG A 136 6.22 -3.56 9.85
N ILE A 137 6.57 -4.58 9.06
CA ILE A 137 7.62 -5.55 9.43
C ILE A 137 9.00 -4.90 9.21
N LYS A 138 9.91 -5.03 10.19
CA LYS A 138 11.33 -4.64 10.05
C LYS A 138 11.99 -5.31 8.84
N LYS A 139 12.77 -4.56 8.07
CA LYS A 139 13.45 -5.06 6.85
C LYS A 139 14.32 -6.30 7.12
N SER A 140 15.00 -6.35 8.26
CA SER A 140 15.80 -7.52 8.67
C SER A 140 14.96 -8.79 8.85
N LEU A 141 13.73 -8.66 9.35
CA LEU A 141 12.80 -9.79 9.49
C LEU A 141 12.21 -10.17 8.12
N GLN A 142 11.89 -9.18 7.26
CA GLN A 142 11.45 -9.46 5.88
C GLN A 142 12.52 -10.21 5.08
N GLU A 143 13.80 -9.87 5.25
CA GLU A 143 14.93 -10.55 4.62
C GLU A 143 15.07 -11.98 5.11
N LYS A 144 14.93 -12.22 6.42
CA LYS A 144 14.89 -13.58 6.98
C LYS A 144 13.71 -14.39 6.46
N ILE A 145 12.50 -13.81 6.43
CA ILE A 145 11.28 -14.43 5.87
C ILE A 145 11.48 -14.81 4.39
N ARG A 146 12.14 -13.94 3.62
CA ARG A 146 12.48 -14.21 2.22
C ARG A 146 13.52 -15.30 2.06
N TYR A 147 14.54 -15.28 2.91
CA TYR A 147 15.60 -16.28 2.92
C TYR A 147 15.08 -17.70 3.20
N ILE A 148 14.15 -17.83 4.16
CA ILE A 148 13.50 -19.11 4.49
C ILE A 148 12.38 -19.51 3.51
N GLY A 149 12.14 -18.72 2.46
CA GLY A 149 11.14 -19.01 1.43
C GLY A 149 9.68 -18.72 1.83
N LEU A 150 9.42 -18.15 3.01
CA LEU A 150 8.07 -17.85 3.49
C LEU A 150 7.46 -16.57 2.92
N SER A 151 8.16 -15.83 2.05
CA SER A 151 7.63 -14.59 1.46
C SER A 151 6.25 -14.73 0.81
N HIS A 152 5.92 -15.90 0.27
CA HIS A 152 4.62 -16.16 -0.35
C HIS A 152 3.47 -16.14 0.67
N VAL A 153 3.69 -16.58 1.91
CA VAL A 153 2.69 -16.52 3.00
C VAL A 153 2.34 -15.06 3.34
N PHE A 154 3.33 -14.16 3.22
CA PHE A 154 3.17 -12.73 3.49
C PHE A 154 2.76 -11.91 2.28
N ALA A 155 3.09 -12.36 1.06
CA ALA A 155 2.82 -11.66 -0.20
C ALA A 155 1.52 -12.11 -0.91
N MET A 156 0.97 -13.29 -0.57
CA MET A 156 -0.32 -13.80 -1.09
C MET A 156 -1.55 -13.34 -0.28
N SER A 157 -1.50 -12.18 0.35
CA SER A 157 -2.51 -11.79 1.33
C SER A 157 -3.85 -11.32 0.77
N GLY A 158 -3.99 -11.13 -0.55
CA GLY A 158 -5.31 -10.95 -1.17
C GLY A 158 -6.00 -12.29 -1.48
N LEU A 159 -5.27 -13.23 -2.09
CA LEU A 159 -5.81 -14.49 -2.59
C LEU A 159 -6.13 -15.47 -1.44
N HIS A 160 -5.26 -15.57 -0.45
CA HIS A 160 -5.46 -16.48 0.68
C HIS A 160 -6.70 -16.10 1.50
N ILE A 161 -6.88 -14.80 1.77
CA ILE A 161 -8.10 -14.28 2.43
C ILE A 161 -9.33 -14.52 1.56
N GLY A 162 -9.22 -14.28 0.24
CA GLY A 162 -10.29 -14.58 -0.72
C GLY A 162 -10.69 -16.05 -0.74
N LEU A 163 -9.73 -16.98 -0.66
CA LEU A 163 -9.98 -18.43 -0.61
C LEU A 163 -10.63 -18.84 0.72
N VAL A 164 -10.18 -18.30 1.85
CA VAL A 164 -10.80 -18.55 3.16
C VAL A 164 -12.25 -18.04 3.18
N ILE A 165 -12.50 -16.83 2.68
CA ILE A 165 -13.86 -16.27 2.58
C ILE A 165 -14.70 -17.10 1.61
N ALA A 166 -14.16 -17.48 0.45
CA ALA A 166 -14.87 -18.31 -0.53
C ALA A 166 -15.24 -19.69 0.05
N TYR A 167 -14.33 -20.32 0.80
CA TYR A 167 -14.58 -21.57 1.50
C TYR A 167 -15.69 -21.40 2.57
N PHE A 168 -15.63 -20.32 3.35
CA PHE A 168 -16.63 -20.04 4.38
C PHE A 168 -18.02 -19.76 3.77
N LEU A 169 -18.09 -18.97 2.69
CA LEU A 169 -19.33 -18.70 1.95
C LEU A 169 -19.87 -19.96 1.29
N PHE A 170 -19.00 -20.81 0.74
CA PHE A 170 -19.39 -22.10 0.18
C PHE A 170 -20.00 -23.02 1.23
N TYR A 171 -19.39 -23.09 2.43
CA TYR A 171 -19.89 -23.87 3.55
C TYR A 171 -21.24 -23.35 4.08
N LEU A 172 -21.38 -22.03 4.27
CA LEU A 172 -22.64 -21.42 4.69
C LEU A 172 -23.76 -21.64 3.66
N LYS A 173 -23.46 -21.52 2.36
CA LYS A 173 -24.43 -21.77 1.28
C LYS A 173 -24.85 -23.24 1.19
N LYS A 174 -23.96 -24.17 1.58
CA LYS A 174 -24.27 -25.60 1.65
C LYS A 174 -25.24 -25.90 2.79
N ASN A 175 -25.07 -25.27 3.95
CA ASN A 175 -25.92 -25.51 5.13
C ASN A 175 -27.26 -24.73 5.09
N ASN A 176 -27.38 -23.66 4.31
CA ASN A 176 -28.64 -22.92 4.09
C ASN A 176 -29.52 -23.52 2.97
N LYS A 177 -29.18 -24.71 2.45
CA LYS A 177 -29.94 -25.42 1.42
C LYS A 177 -30.75 -26.61 1.96
N GLU A 178 -30.84 -26.74 3.28
CA GLU A 178 -31.79 -27.60 3.99
C GLU A 178 -32.94 -26.74 4.54
#